data_AF-B8ERZ1-F1
#
_entry.id   AF-B8ERZ1-F1
#
_cell.length_a   1.000
_cell.length_b   1.000
_cell.length_c   1.000
_cell.angle_alpha   90.00
_cell.angle_beta   90.00
_cell.angle_gamma   90.00
#
_symmetry.space_group_name_H-M   'P 1'
#
loop_
_entity.id
_entity.type
_entity.pdbx_description
1 polymer ?
#
loop_
_entity_poly.entity_id
_entity_poly.type
_entity_poly.pdbx_seq_one_letter_code
_entity_poly.pdbx_strand_id
1 'polypeptide(L)'
;MTQAEALAYNAGVRATLDYAKLVAQALSADPSWKPTRIPFAADALDEFAEAAQTLFIPMPPNCAEDAIVAPPFPTPQSGGTETPASTELRQEAIAQ
;
A
#
# COMPACT_ATOMS: atom_id res chain seq x y z
N MET A 1 -18.51 14.94 -8.72
CA MET A 1 -17.60 14.06 -7.96
C MET A 1 -18.43 13.05 -7.22
N THR A 2 -18.12 11.76 -7.39
CA THR A 2 -18.80 10.65 -6.70
C THR A 2 -18.18 10.41 -5.32
N GLN A 3 -18.88 9.68 -4.46
CA GLN A 3 -18.37 9.33 -3.13
C GLN A 3 -17.09 8.49 -3.21
N ALA A 4 -17.03 7.53 -4.16
CA ALA A 4 -15.84 6.70 -4.40
C ALA A 4 -14.64 7.53 -4.86
N GLU A 5 -14.86 8.53 -5.73
CA GLU A 5 -13.81 9.47 -6.15
C GLU A 5 -13.29 10.30 -4.96
N ALA A 6 -14.17 10.77 -4.09
CA ALA A 6 -13.78 11.55 -2.90
C ALA A 6 -12.98 10.70 -1.90
N LEU A 7 -13.34 9.43 -1.72
CA LEU A 7 -12.58 8.49 -0.90
C LEU A 7 -11.21 8.20 -1.51
N ALA A 8 -11.12 7.92 -2.81
CA ALA A 8 -9.87 7.68 -3.50
C ALA A 8 -8.95 8.91 -3.45
N TYR A 9 -9.51 10.11 -3.62
CA TYR A 9 -8.78 11.37 -3.48
C TYR A 9 -8.24 11.55 -2.07
N ASN A 10 -9.09 11.43 -1.04
CA ASN A 10 -8.67 11.57 0.36
C ASN A 10 -7.63 10.51 0.74
N ALA A 11 -7.75 9.28 0.25
CA ALA A 11 -6.74 8.24 0.46
C ALA A 11 -5.39 8.61 -0.17
N GLY A 12 -5.39 9.14 -1.40
CA GLY A 12 -4.18 9.61 -2.07
C GLY A 12 -3.53 10.81 -1.38
N VAL A 13 -4.34 11.79 -0.95
CA VAL A 13 -3.87 12.92 -0.14
C VAL A 13 -3.22 12.41 1.14
N ARG A 14 -3.90 11.54 1.89
CA ARG A 14 -3.38 10.98 3.14
C ARG A 14 -2.05 10.25 2.94
N ALA A 15 -1.97 9.37 1.95
CA ALA A 15 -0.74 8.64 1.64
C ALA A 15 0.44 9.59 1.32
N THR A 16 0.16 10.71 0.64
CA THR A 16 1.17 11.72 0.30
C THR A 16 1.64 12.47 1.55
N LEU A 17 0.72 12.85 2.44
CA LEU A 17 1.07 13.53 3.70
C LEU A 17 1.85 12.60 4.64
N ASP A 18 1.45 11.33 4.73
CA ASP A 18 2.17 10.32 5.53
C ASP A 18 3.60 10.12 5.00
N TYR A 19 3.78 10.10 3.67
CA TYR A 19 5.11 10.04 3.06
C TYR A 19 5.95 11.27 3.36
N ALA A 20 5.37 12.48 3.32
CA ALA A 20 6.06 13.71 3.69
C ALA A 20 6.57 13.68 5.14
N LYS A 21 5.77 13.15 6.08
CA LYS A 21 6.18 12.97 7.48
C LYS A 21 7.32 11.96 7.64
N LEU A 22 7.28 10.84 6.91
CA LEU A 22 8.37 9.87 6.90
C LEU A 22 9.68 10.49 6.39
N VAL A 23 9.61 11.31 5.34
CA VAL A 23 10.78 12.02 4.81
C VAL A 23 11.30 13.04 5.82
N ALA A 24 10.44 13.83 6.44
CA ALA A 24 10.83 14.78 7.49
C ALA A 24 11.57 14.07 8.63
N GLN A 25 11.05 12.95 9.12
CA GLN A 25 11.69 12.16 10.17
C GLN A 25 13.05 11.61 9.74
N ALA A 26 13.17 11.10 8.52
CA ALA A 26 14.42 10.58 7.98
C ALA A 26 15.49 11.68 7.86
N LEU A 27 15.09 12.89 7.44
CA LEU A 27 15.97 14.05 7.35
C LEU A 27 16.45 14.52 8.73
N SER A 28 15.59 14.47 9.74
CA SER A 28 15.94 14.84 11.13
C SER A 28 16.78 13.79 11.86
N ALA A 29 16.72 12.52 11.44
CA ALA A 29 17.44 11.42 12.08
C ALA A 29 18.92 11.32 11.70
N ASP A 30 19.36 11.98 10.62
CA ASP A 30 20.75 11.89 10.15
C ASP A 30 21.62 13.05 10.71
N PRO A 31 22.53 12.77 11.66
CA PRO A 31 23.37 13.79 12.30
C PRO A 31 24.50 14.31 11.41
N SER A 32 24.74 13.71 10.22
CA SER A 32 25.80 14.14 9.30
C SER A 32 25.42 15.39 8.50
N TRP A 33 24.15 15.78 8.53
CA TRP A 33 23.60 16.86 7.73
C TRP A 33 23.91 18.20 8.40
N LYS A 34 24.40 19.17 7.62
CA LYS A 34 24.74 20.50 8.18
C LYS A 34 23.48 21.14 8.79
N PRO A 35 23.54 21.66 10.02
CA PRO A 35 22.37 22.07 10.81
C PRO A 35 21.57 23.25 10.24
N THR A 36 21.96 23.83 9.10
CA THR A 36 21.41 25.11 8.61
C THR A 36 20.38 25.01 7.48
N ARG A 37 20.31 23.91 6.71
CA ARG A 37 19.35 23.81 5.58
C ARG A 37 18.36 22.67 5.69
N ILE A 38 18.75 21.63 6.41
CA ILE A 38 18.04 20.35 6.41
C ILE A 38 17.05 20.22 7.56
N PRO A 39 17.38 20.68 8.78
CA PRO A 39 16.38 20.78 9.84
C PRO A 39 15.22 21.68 9.43
N PHE A 40 15.49 22.82 8.79
CA PHE A 40 14.45 23.70 8.22
C PHE A 40 13.57 22.97 7.18
N ALA A 41 14.14 22.13 6.33
CA ALA A 41 13.38 21.39 5.34
C ALA A 41 12.52 20.28 5.98
N ALA A 42 13.02 19.62 7.03
CA ALA A 42 12.27 18.64 7.79
C ALA A 42 11.09 19.29 8.53
N ASP A 43 11.34 20.41 9.23
CA ASP A 43 10.31 21.16 9.94
C ASP A 43 9.24 21.69 8.96
N ALA A 44 9.66 22.26 7.83
CA ALA A 44 8.74 22.75 6.80
C ALA A 44 7.90 21.62 6.16
N LEU A 45 8.47 20.41 6.01
CA LEU A 45 7.73 19.25 5.50
C LEU A 45 6.70 18.74 6.51
N ASP A 46 7.02 18.75 7.79
CA ASP A 46 6.08 18.36 8.84
C ASP A 46 4.96 19.39 8.98
N GLU A 47 5.29 20.69 9.01
CA GLU A 47 4.30 21.78 9.03
C GLU A 47 3.40 21.73 7.78
N PHE A 48 3.97 21.47 6.60
CA PHE A 48 3.18 21.25 5.39
C PHE A 48 2.22 20.07 5.54
N ALA A 49 2.68 18.94 6.08
CA ALA A 49 1.84 17.76 6.26
C ALA A 49 0.69 18.00 7.25
N GLU A 50 0.89 18.86 8.26
CA GLU A 50 -0.18 19.28 9.17
C GLU A 50 -1.17 20.26 8.52
N ALA A 51 -0.66 21.31 7.87
CA ALA A 51 -1.49 22.31 7.23
C ALA A 51 -2.31 21.73 6.06
N ALA A 52 -1.72 20.82 5.27
CA ALA A 52 -2.35 20.24 4.10
C ALA A 52 -3.50 19.26 4.43
N GLN A 53 -3.75 18.96 5.70
CA GLN A 53 -4.97 18.23 6.10
C GLN A 53 -6.25 18.98 5.69
N THR A 54 -6.20 20.30 5.49
CA THR A 54 -7.34 21.06 4.96
C THR A 54 -7.71 20.71 3.52
N LEU A 55 -6.85 19.98 2.80
CA LEU A 55 -7.12 19.51 1.44
C LEU A 55 -8.11 18.33 1.42
N PHE A 56 -8.40 17.70 2.56
CA PHE A 56 -9.38 16.62 2.62
C PHE A 56 -10.77 17.13 2.25
N ILE A 57 -11.43 16.41 1.36
CA ILE A 57 -12.83 16.64 1.04
C ILE A 57 -13.65 16.19 2.25
N PRO A 58 -14.49 17.06 2.84
CA PRO A 58 -15.30 16.70 4.00
C PRO A 58 -16.30 15.62 3.59
N MET A 59 -16.20 14.46 4.23
CA MET A 59 -17.10 13.34 3.98
C MET A 59 -18.17 13.29 5.07
N PRO A 60 -19.44 13.01 4.73
CA PRO A 60 -20.46 12.74 5.73
C PRO A 60 -20.01 11.55 6.60
N PRO A 61 -20.29 11.55 7.91
CA PRO A 61 -19.97 10.42 8.78
C PRO A 61 -20.76 9.19 8.32
N ASN A 62 -20.03 8.28 7.66
CA ASN A 62 -20.38 6.92 7.22
C ASN A 62 -21.48 6.73 6.17
N CYS A 63 -21.06 6.06 5.09
CA CYS A 63 -21.60 4.76 4.71
C CYS A 63 -20.41 3.86 4.31
N ALA A 64 -20.27 2.71 4.96
CA ALA A 64 -19.30 1.62 4.69
C ALA A 64 -17.86 1.78 5.23
N GLU A 65 -17.73 1.56 6.54
CA GLU A 65 -16.64 0.75 7.09
C GLU A 65 -16.99 -0.73 6.85
N ASP A 66 -17.12 -1.15 5.59
CA ASP A 66 -17.32 -2.53 5.19
C ASP A 66 -17.06 -2.66 3.68
N ALA A 67 -16.32 -3.69 3.27
CA ALA A 67 -15.94 -4.02 1.90
C ALA A 67 -14.71 -3.30 1.30
N ILE A 68 -13.52 -3.56 1.87
CA ILE A 68 -12.43 -4.03 1.01
C ILE A 68 -12.78 -5.49 0.66
N VAL A 69 -13.74 -5.68 -0.25
CA VAL A 69 -13.79 -6.90 -1.06
C VAL A 69 -12.65 -6.71 -2.05
N ALA A 70 -11.53 -7.35 -1.76
CA ALA A 70 -10.48 -7.54 -2.75
C ALA A 70 -11.15 -8.00 -4.06
N PRO A 71 -10.78 -7.46 -5.23
CA PRO A 71 -11.33 -7.93 -6.49
C PRO A 71 -11.13 -9.46 -6.54
N PRO A 72 -12.16 -10.25 -6.91
CA PRO A 72 -11.96 -11.68 -7.06
C PRO A 72 -10.98 -11.88 -8.22
N PHE A 73 -9.72 -12.14 -7.88
CA PHE A 73 -8.85 -12.86 -8.80
C PHE A 73 -9.56 -14.18 -9.11
N PRO A 74 -9.79 -14.53 -10.38
CA PRO A 74 -10.28 -15.86 -10.69
C PRO A 74 -9.19 -16.85 -10.25
N THR A 75 -9.39 -17.47 -9.08
CA THR A 75 -8.72 -18.71 -8.73
C THR A 75 -9.02 -19.72 -9.85
N PRO A 76 -8.02 -20.27 -10.54
CA PRO A 76 -8.27 -21.37 -11.47
C PRO A 76 -8.90 -22.51 -10.67
N GLN A 77 -10.12 -22.89 -11.02
CA GLN A 77 -10.74 -24.13 -10.57
C GLN A 77 -9.87 -25.29 -11.06
N SER A 78 -8.97 -25.76 -10.19
CA SER A 78 -8.41 -27.10 -10.32
C SER A 78 -9.54 -28.06 -9.94
N GLY A 79 -10.29 -28.49 -10.95
CA GLY A 79 -11.32 -29.51 -10.82
C GLY A 79 -10.68 -30.80 -10.32
N GLY A 80 -11.04 -31.21 -9.11
CA GLY A 80 -10.61 -32.47 -8.54
C GLY A 80 -11.40 -33.64 -9.13
N THR A 81 -10.64 -34.69 -9.47
CA THR A 81 -11.02 -36.12 -9.37
C THR A 81 -11.90 -36.61 -10.54
N GLU A 82 -11.46 -37.56 -11.36
CA GLU A 82 -11.58 -39.00 -11.09
C GLU A 82 -10.60 -39.90 -11.89
N THR A 83 -9.76 -40.63 -11.14
CA THR A 83 -9.40 -42.07 -11.25
C THR A 83 -8.67 -42.64 -12.50
N PRO A 84 -8.11 -43.86 -12.45
CA PRO A 84 -6.67 -44.11 -12.53
C PRO A 84 -6.26 -44.80 -13.84
N ALA A 85 -5.10 -44.46 -14.41
CA ALA A 85 -4.54 -45.25 -15.50
C ALA A 85 -3.00 -45.25 -15.46
N SER A 86 -2.49 -46.42 -15.10
CA SER A 86 -1.27 -47.04 -15.62
C SER A 86 -0.05 -46.15 -15.84
N THR A 87 0.83 -46.13 -14.84
CA THR A 87 2.25 -45.84 -15.09
C THR A 87 2.96 -47.16 -15.39
N GLU A 88 2.80 -47.64 -16.62
CA GLU A 88 3.78 -48.55 -17.19
C GLU A 88 4.93 -47.73 -17.79
N LEU A 89 6.14 -48.17 -17.42
CA LEU A 89 7.36 -48.19 -18.23
C LEU A 89 8.23 -46.92 -18.40
N ARG A 90 9.49 -47.14 -17.99
CA ARG A 90 10.78 -46.49 -18.34
C ARG A 90 11.12 -45.22 -17.58
N GLN A 91 12.32 -44.99 -17.06
CA GLN A 91 13.66 -45.61 -17.13
C GLN A 91 14.42 -45.03 -15.92
N GLU A 92 15.00 -45.84 -15.05
CA GLU A 92 16.42 -46.20 -15.04
C GLU A 92 17.37 -45.09 -14.52
N ALA A 93 18.18 -45.47 -13.53
CA ALA A 93 19.50 -44.95 -13.18
C ALA A 93 19.60 -43.81 -12.11
N ILE A 94 20.17 -44.14 -10.94
CA ILE A 94 21.52 -43.73 -10.44
C ILE A 94 21.59 -43.68 -8.88
N ALA A 95 22.66 -44.27 -8.33
CA ALA A 95 23.32 -44.03 -7.02
C ALA A 95 22.57 -44.55 -5.76
N GLN A 96 23.10 -45.42 -4.90
CA GLN A 96 24.46 -45.89 -4.56
C GLN A 96 24.39 -47.32 -4.04
#